data_AF-L7P8W7-F1
#
_entry.id   AF-L7P8W7-F1
#
_cell.length_a   1.000
_cell.length_b   1.000
_cell.length_c   1.000
_cell.angle_alpha   90.00
_cell.angle_beta   90.00
_cell.angle_gamma   90.00
#
_symmetry.space_group_name_H-M   'P 1'
#
loop_
_entity.id
_entity.type
_entity.pdbx_description
1 polymer ?
#
loop_
_entity_poly.entity_id
_entity_poly.type
_entity_poly.pdbx_seq_one_letter_code
_entity_poly.pdbx_strand_id
1 'polypeptide(L)'
;TLIGQAFPYAPVANPKHLIPDWSFGIRDDDMQKAVDDARAKGAKVVIVLSHNGMDVDLKMASKVTGIDAIMGGHTHDGVFQPVVVENQGGKTLVTNAGSNGKFLGVLDLEVKDGKVADYRYKLLPVFSNLLEPHKDMQALIDKIRAPYQKELAEELAVCDDELYRRGNFNGTFDQLICNALMEGLDAPIAFSPASV
;
A
#
# COMPACT_ATOMS: atom_id res chain seq x y z
N THR A 1 -9.45 -6.04 17.31
CA THR A 1 -10.07 -4.88 16.64
C THR A 1 -9.20 -4.41 15.51
N LEU A 2 -9.82 -4.04 14.40
CA LEU A 2 -9.15 -3.39 13.27
C LEU A 2 -9.51 -1.90 13.30
N ILE A 3 -8.52 -1.03 13.13
CA ILE A 3 -8.70 0.41 12.98
C ILE A 3 -8.20 0.80 11.59
N GLY A 4 -9.02 1.49 10.80
CA GLY A 4 -8.63 1.97 9.48
C GLY A 4 -7.98 3.33 9.54
N GLN A 5 -6.89 3.53 8.79
CA GLN A 5 -6.21 4.80 8.65
C GLN A 5 -5.99 5.11 7.16
N ALA A 6 -6.71 6.11 6.66
CA ALA A 6 -6.62 6.55 5.26
C ALA A 6 -5.38 7.44 5.01
N PHE A 7 -5.01 7.59 3.74
CA PHE A 7 -3.88 8.43 3.34
C PHE A 7 -4.09 9.89 3.79
N PRO A 8 -3.18 10.46 4.60
CA PRO A 8 -3.42 11.74 5.28
C PRO A 8 -3.37 12.94 4.32
N TYR A 9 -2.77 12.80 3.14
CA TYR A 9 -2.60 13.90 2.17
C TYR A 9 -3.53 13.79 0.95
N ALA A 10 -4.62 13.03 1.06
CA ALA A 10 -5.58 12.85 -0.04
C ALA A 10 -6.08 14.17 -0.69
N PRO A 11 -6.37 15.26 0.06
CA PRO A 11 -6.81 16.54 -0.53
C PRO A 11 -5.76 17.29 -1.34
N VAL A 12 -4.48 16.97 -1.16
CA VAL A 12 -3.37 17.59 -1.90
C VAL A 12 -2.95 16.72 -3.09
N ALA A 13 -3.08 15.40 -2.96
CA ALA A 13 -2.74 14.45 -4.01
C ALA A 13 -3.82 14.33 -5.12
N ASN A 14 -5.04 14.83 -4.89
CA ASN A 14 -6.16 14.71 -5.82
C ASN A 14 -6.87 16.06 -6.01
N PRO A 15 -7.61 16.26 -7.12
CA PRO A 15 -8.38 17.47 -7.33
C PRO A 15 -9.34 17.76 -6.16
N LYS A 16 -9.19 18.94 -5.56
CA LYS A 16 -9.94 19.34 -4.35
C LYS A 16 -11.47 19.21 -4.48
N HIS A 17 -12.00 19.42 -5.68
CA HIS A 17 -13.45 19.35 -5.92
C HIS A 17 -14.05 17.95 -5.73
N LEU A 18 -13.23 16.89 -5.70
CA LEU A 18 -13.70 15.53 -5.44
C LEU A 18 -13.98 15.28 -3.95
N ILE A 19 -13.36 16.06 -3.05
CA ILE A 19 -13.47 15.94 -1.60
C ILE A 19 -13.49 17.33 -0.91
N PRO A 20 -14.47 18.19 -1.26
CA PRO A 20 -14.43 19.60 -0.91
C PRO A 20 -14.47 19.87 0.60
N ASP A 21 -15.16 19.00 1.35
CA ASP A 21 -15.47 19.22 2.77
C ASP A 21 -14.72 18.27 3.71
N TRP A 22 -13.88 17.38 3.18
CA TRP A 22 -13.21 16.36 3.98
C TRP A 22 -11.80 16.79 4.37
N SER A 23 -11.46 16.58 5.65
CA SER A 23 -10.10 16.80 6.16
C SER A 23 -9.46 15.46 6.49
N PHE A 24 -8.28 15.26 5.92
CA PHE A 24 -7.38 14.15 6.20
C PHE A 24 -6.12 14.68 6.89
N GLY A 25 -5.46 13.84 7.67
CA GLY A 25 -4.22 14.23 8.33
C GLY A 25 -3.69 13.15 9.25
N ILE A 26 -2.45 13.34 9.67
CA ILE A 26 -1.82 12.54 10.72
C ILE A 26 -2.31 13.11 12.05
N ARG A 27 -3.19 12.38 12.74
CA ARG A 27 -3.82 12.80 13.99
C ARG A 27 -3.54 11.77 15.08
N ASP A 28 -2.30 11.79 15.58
CA ASP A 28 -1.82 10.82 16.57
C ASP A 28 -2.75 10.75 17.80
N ASP A 29 -3.26 11.89 18.27
CA ASP A 29 -4.19 11.96 19.41
C ASP A 29 -5.53 11.28 19.14
N ASP A 30 -6.08 11.41 17.93
CA ASP A 30 -7.34 10.76 17.56
C ASP A 30 -7.14 9.26 17.37
N MET A 31 -5.98 8.85 16.82
CA MET A 31 -5.60 7.44 16.75
C MET A 31 -5.44 6.85 18.17
N GLN A 32 -4.79 7.55 19.09
CA GLN A 32 -4.65 7.09 20.48
C GLN A 32 -6.02 6.91 21.14
N LYS A 33 -6.95 7.87 21.00
CA LYS A 33 -8.33 7.72 21.50
C LYS A 33 -9.03 6.49 20.90
N ALA A 34 -8.86 6.24 19.60
CA ALA A 34 -9.46 5.08 18.93
C ALA A 34 -8.87 3.75 19.45
N VAL A 35 -7.56 3.70 19.71
CA VAL A 35 -6.91 2.53 20.31
C VAL A 35 -7.39 2.32 21.74
N ASP A 36 -7.44 3.39 22.55
CA ASP A 36 -7.90 3.33 23.95
C ASP A 36 -9.36 2.87 24.03
N ASP A 37 -10.24 3.41 23.20
CA ASP A 37 -11.64 3.00 23.11
C ASP A 37 -11.78 1.53 22.70
N ALA A 38 -11.00 1.07 21.71
CA ALA A 38 -10.98 -0.33 21.32
C ALA A 38 -10.56 -1.24 22.49
N ARG A 39 -9.51 -0.86 23.24
CA ARG A 39 -9.04 -1.60 24.41
C ARG A 39 -10.07 -1.59 25.54
N ALA A 40 -10.69 -0.45 25.83
CA ALA A 40 -11.74 -0.32 26.84
C ALA A 40 -12.96 -1.20 26.50
N LYS A 41 -13.28 -1.37 25.21
CA LYS A 41 -14.30 -2.30 24.71
C LYS A 41 -13.86 -3.77 24.71
N GLY A 42 -12.69 -4.08 25.25
CA GLY A 42 -12.20 -5.44 25.47
C GLY A 42 -11.31 -5.99 24.36
N ALA A 43 -10.85 -5.18 23.41
CA ALA A 43 -9.94 -5.64 22.36
C ALA A 43 -8.64 -6.23 22.93
N LYS A 44 -8.40 -7.51 22.63
CA LYS A 44 -7.17 -8.22 23.03
C LYS A 44 -6.02 -7.98 22.06
N VAL A 45 -6.35 -7.71 20.81
CA VAL A 45 -5.41 -7.31 19.76
C VAL A 45 -5.97 -6.09 19.04
N VAL A 46 -5.13 -5.10 18.75
CA VAL A 46 -5.44 -3.91 17.96
C VAL A 46 -4.48 -3.85 16.77
N ILE A 47 -5.03 -3.93 15.56
CA ILE A 47 -4.28 -3.82 14.32
C ILE A 47 -4.76 -2.57 13.58
N VAL A 48 -3.82 -1.76 13.10
CA VAL A 48 -4.13 -0.64 12.21
C VAL A 48 -3.93 -1.08 10.76
N LEU A 49 -4.97 -0.93 9.94
CA LEU A 49 -4.88 -1.04 8.48
C LEU A 49 -4.61 0.36 7.94
N SER A 50 -3.36 0.61 7.57
CA SER A 50 -2.88 1.97 7.25
C SER A 50 -2.62 2.17 5.77
N HIS A 51 -2.83 3.39 5.32
CA HIS A 51 -2.38 3.90 4.03
C HIS A 51 -1.57 5.19 4.20
N ASN A 52 -0.88 5.38 5.33
CA ASN A 52 -0.05 6.56 5.56
C ASN A 52 1.25 6.55 4.74
N GLY A 53 1.84 5.37 4.56
CA GLY A 53 3.22 5.19 4.07
C GLY A 53 4.14 4.74 5.20
N MET A 54 5.17 3.95 4.85
CA MET A 54 6.01 3.22 5.81
C MET A 54 6.64 4.13 6.87
N ASP A 55 7.30 5.21 6.47
CA ASP A 55 7.98 6.11 7.41
C ASP A 55 7.01 6.80 8.37
N VAL A 56 5.82 7.15 7.88
CA VAL A 56 4.77 7.76 8.69
C VAL A 56 4.19 6.75 9.67
N ASP A 57 4.00 5.50 9.24
CA ASP A 57 3.53 4.41 10.11
C ASP A 57 4.56 4.04 11.18
N LEU A 58 5.85 3.99 10.84
CA LEU A 58 6.94 3.83 11.81
C LEU A 58 6.92 4.97 12.83
N LYS A 59 6.70 6.21 12.39
CA LYS A 59 6.63 7.35 13.30
C LYS A 59 5.38 7.28 14.17
N MET A 60 4.22 6.92 13.63
CA MET A 60 2.98 6.74 14.40
C MET A 60 3.16 5.61 15.43
N ALA A 61 3.75 4.48 15.05
CA ALA A 61 4.06 3.37 15.94
C ALA A 61 4.98 3.77 17.11
N SER A 62 5.85 4.76 16.92
CA SER A 62 6.71 5.28 18.01
C SER A 62 5.96 6.15 19.03
N LYS A 63 4.78 6.66 18.68
CA LYS A 63 4.01 7.64 19.48
C LYS A 63 2.74 7.05 20.08
N VAL A 64 1.98 6.29 19.27
CA VAL A 64 0.69 5.73 19.67
C VAL A 64 0.93 4.39 20.35
N THR A 65 0.48 4.31 21.59
CA THR A 65 0.63 3.11 22.44
C THR A 65 -0.56 2.17 22.28
N GLY A 66 -0.33 0.87 22.50
CA GLY A 66 -1.40 -0.14 22.50
C GLY A 66 -1.79 -0.71 21.15
N ILE A 67 -1.13 -0.31 20.05
CA ILE A 67 -1.21 -0.97 18.75
C ILE A 67 -0.28 -2.19 18.76
N ASP A 68 -0.78 -3.36 18.36
CA ASP A 68 0.06 -4.56 18.25
C ASP A 68 0.72 -4.67 16.87
N ALA A 69 0.00 -4.31 15.81
CA ALA A 69 0.53 -4.32 14.45
C ALA A 69 -0.07 -3.22 13.56
N ILE A 70 0.72 -2.74 12.60
CA ILE A 70 0.31 -1.88 11.50
C ILE A 70 0.57 -2.63 10.20
N MET A 71 -0.51 -2.87 9.46
CA MET A 71 -0.47 -3.42 8.10
C MET A 71 -0.65 -2.24 7.15
N GLY A 72 0.47 -1.71 6.64
CA GLY A 72 0.52 -0.46 5.89
C GLY A 72 0.39 -0.61 4.38
N GLY A 73 0.50 0.52 3.69
CA GLY A 73 0.39 0.66 2.25
C GLY A 73 1.05 1.94 1.74
N HIS A 74 0.55 2.49 0.63
CA HIS A 74 0.99 3.74 -0.02
C HIS A 74 2.39 3.76 -0.66
N THR A 75 3.39 3.30 0.08
CA THR A 75 4.82 3.40 -0.26
C THR A 75 5.35 2.19 -1.05
N HIS A 76 4.50 1.16 -1.18
CA HIS A 76 4.74 -0.02 -2.02
C HIS A 76 5.98 -0.83 -1.60
N ASP A 77 6.42 -0.75 -0.35
CA ASP A 77 7.56 -1.53 0.16
C ASP A 77 7.21 -3.01 0.31
N GLY A 78 8.07 -3.89 -0.20
CA GLY A 78 8.04 -5.32 0.10
C GLY A 78 8.83 -5.61 1.37
N VAL A 79 8.18 -5.58 2.52
CA VAL A 79 8.85 -5.73 3.82
C VAL A 79 8.96 -7.21 4.17
N PHE A 80 10.15 -7.81 3.96
CA PHE A 80 10.35 -9.25 4.15
C PHE A 80 10.09 -9.72 5.60
N GLN A 81 10.40 -8.89 6.59
CA GLN A 81 10.07 -9.10 8.00
C GLN A 81 9.57 -7.79 8.60
N PRO A 82 8.55 -7.80 9.48
CA PRO A 82 8.01 -6.58 10.05
C PRO A 82 9.07 -5.84 10.84
N VAL A 83 9.07 -4.52 10.74
CA VAL A 83 9.90 -3.67 11.60
C VAL A 83 9.24 -3.62 12.98
N VAL A 84 10.00 -4.00 14.01
CA VAL A 84 9.54 -3.91 15.40
C VAL A 84 9.87 -2.51 15.93
N VAL A 85 8.84 -1.73 16.26
CA VAL A 85 8.99 -0.40 16.85
C VAL A 85 8.65 -0.48 18.32
N GLU A 86 9.59 -0.09 19.18
CA GLU A 86 9.38 0.00 20.63
C GLU A 86 8.91 1.41 21.02
N ASN A 87 7.92 1.49 21.92
CA ASN A 87 7.40 2.73 22.48
C ASN A 87 7.05 2.55 23.97
N GLN A 88 6.52 3.60 24.61
CA GLN A 88 6.21 3.58 26.05
C GLN A 88 5.16 2.53 26.46
N GLY A 89 4.33 2.06 25.53
CA GLY A 89 3.28 1.06 25.73
C GLY A 89 3.63 -0.35 25.24
N GLY A 90 4.86 -0.59 24.78
CA GLY A 90 5.32 -1.91 24.34
C GLY A 90 5.90 -1.90 22.92
N LYS A 91 5.56 -2.93 22.14
CA LYS A 91 6.09 -3.15 20.79
C LYS A 91 4.96 -3.16 19.77
N THR A 92 5.21 -2.52 18.63
CA THR A 92 4.32 -2.49 17.48
C THR A 92 5.06 -3.08 16.28
N LEU A 93 4.44 -4.05 15.60
CA LEU A 93 4.95 -4.58 14.33
C LEU A 93 4.49 -3.67 13.17
N VAL A 94 5.38 -3.29 12.25
CA VAL A 94 5.01 -2.47 11.09
C VAL A 94 5.48 -3.14 9.80
N THR A 95 4.58 -3.35 8.84
CA THR A 95 4.90 -4.05 7.59
C THR A 95 4.05 -3.57 6.41
N ASN A 96 4.61 -3.69 5.20
CA ASN A 96 3.93 -3.50 3.92
C ASN A 96 4.12 -4.74 3.03
N ALA A 97 3.15 -5.05 2.17
CA ALA A 97 3.15 -6.23 1.30
C ALA A 97 3.42 -5.89 -0.18
N GLY A 98 4.25 -4.87 -0.45
CA GLY A 98 4.56 -4.41 -1.79
C GLY A 98 3.36 -3.77 -2.50
N SER A 99 3.26 -4.00 -3.81
CA SER A 99 2.17 -3.51 -4.65
C SER A 99 1.83 -4.48 -5.77
N ASN A 100 0.76 -4.20 -6.51
CA ASN A 100 0.35 -4.94 -7.71
C ASN A 100 0.10 -6.45 -7.48
N GLY A 101 -0.27 -6.82 -6.25
CA GLY A 101 -0.51 -8.22 -5.88
C GLY A 101 0.74 -9.11 -5.90
N LYS A 102 1.96 -8.54 -5.97
CA LYS A 102 3.21 -9.31 -6.05
C LYS A 102 3.46 -10.16 -4.81
N PHE A 103 2.98 -9.73 -3.66
CA PHE A 103 3.13 -10.45 -2.39
C PHE A 103 1.83 -10.50 -1.59
N LEU A 104 1.71 -11.54 -0.77
CA LEU A 104 0.72 -11.68 0.29
C LEU A 104 1.44 -11.68 1.64
N GLY A 105 1.20 -10.65 2.45
CA GLY A 105 1.68 -10.60 3.84
C GLY A 105 0.78 -11.42 4.76
N VAL A 106 1.35 -12.41 5.45
CA VAL A 106 0.65 -13.27 6.42
C VAL A 106 1.27 -13.05 7.79
N LEU A 107 0.48 -12.51 8.72
CA LEU A 107 0.86 -12.29 10.11
C LEU A 107 0.00 -13.17 11.01
N ASP A 108 0.60 -14.22 11.56
CA ASP A 108 -0.02 -15.08 12.57
C ASP A 108 0.34 -14.55 13.95
N LEU A 109 -0.66 -14.27 14.79
CA LEU A 109 -0.46 -13.81 16.16
C LEU A 109 -0.86 -14.90 17.16
N GLU A 110 0.00 -15.18 18.13
CA GLU A 110 -0.35 -15.99 19.29
C GLU A 110 -0.86 -15.07 20.40
N VAL A 111 -2.09 -15.32 20.87
CA VAL A 111 -2.72 -14.51 21.92
C VAL A 111 -2.89 -15.35 23.18
N LYS A 112 -2.27 -14.91 24.29
CA LYS A 112 -2.39 -15.53 25.62
C LYS A 112 -2.77 -14.47 26.65
N ASP A 113 -3.66 -14.83 27.56
CA ASP A 113 -4.12 -13.96 28.65
C ASP A 113 -4.58 -12.57 28.18
N GLY A 114 -5.14 -12.53 26.97
CA GLY A 114 -5.65 -11.30 26.35
C GLY A 114 -4.60 -10.35 25.79
N LYS A 115 -3.36 -10.81 25.57
CA LYS A 115 -2.26 -10.05 24.95
C LYS A 115 -1.56 -10.87 23.87
N VAL A 116 -0.92 -10.19 22.91
CA VAL A 116 -0.03 -10.86 21.94
C VAL A 116 1.20 -11.37 22.67
N ALA A 117 1.43 -12.68 22.61
CA ALA A 117 2.55 -13.36 23.25
C ALA A 117 3.70 -13.64 22.29
N ASP A 118 3.37 -13.96 21.03
CA ASP A 118 4.34 -14.23 19.96
C ASP A 118 3.72 -13.95 18.58
N TYR A 119 4.54 -13.91 17.53
CA TYR A 119 4.07 -13.79 16.15
C TYR A 119 4.93 -14.58 15.16
N ARG A 120 4.31 -14.94 14.02
CA ARG A 120 5.00 -15.47 12.85
C ARG A 120 4.61 -14.64 11.64
N TYR A 121 5.60 -14.27 10.83
CA TYR A 121 5.36 -13.50 9.63
C TYR A 121 5.93 -14.18 8.39
N LYS A 122 5.17 -14.13 7.29
CA LYS A 122 5.61 -14.55 5.96
C LYS A 122 5.18 -13.52 4.93
N LEU A 123 6.10 -13.09 4.09
CA LEU A 123 5.79 -12.38 2.85
C LEU A 123 5.85 -13.39 1.69
N LEU A 124 4.68 -13.83 1.24
CA LEU A 124 4.56 -14.88 0.22
C LEU A 124 4.55 -14.26 -1.18
N PRO A 125 5.51 -14.57 -2.07
CA PRO A 125 5.46 -14.11 -3.45
C PRO A 125 4.32 -14.80 -4.22
N VAL A 126 3.61 -14.03 -5.03
CA VAL A 126 2.52 -14.55 -5.88
C VAL A 126 3.07 -14.76 -7.30
N PHE A 127 3.50 -15.99 -7.57
CA PHE A 127 3.96 -16.40 -8.90
C PHE A 127 2.80 -17.01 -9.68
N SER A 128 2.19 -16.23 -10.59
CA SER A 128 0.99 -16.66 -11.34
C SER A 128 1.22 -17.88 -12.23
N ASN A 129 2.46 -18.15 -12.65
CA ASN A 129 2.84 -19.33 -13.42
C ASN A 129 3.00 -20.61 -12.56
N LEU A 130 2.95 -20.49 -11.23
CA LEU A 130 3.08 -21.61 -10.29
C LEU A 130 1.80 -21.86 -9.48
N LEU A 131 0.76 -21.06 -9.69
CA LEU A 131 -0.49 -21.11 -8.94
C LEU A 131 -1.67 -21.22 -9.89
N GLU A 132 -2.55 -22.18 -9.63
CA GLU A 132 -3.80 -22.32 -10.37
C GLU A 132 -4.72 -21.11 -10.11
N PRO A 133 -5.21 -20.41 -11.15
CA PRO A 133 -6.16 -19.32 -10.98
C PRO A 133 -7.47 -19.81 -10.35
N HIS A 134 -8.05 -19.00 -9.46
CA HIS A 134 -9.38 -19.28 -8.93
C HIS A 134 -10.42 -19.17 -10.05
N LYS A 135 -11.15 -20.27 -10.32
CA LYS A 135 -12.06 -20.40 -11.48
C LYS A 135 -13.08 -19.26 -11.57
N ASP A 136 -13.73 -18.92 -10.45
CA ASP A 136 -14.76 -17.88 -10.46
C ASP A 136 -14.17 -16.48 -10.66
N MET A 137 -12.93 -16.25 -10.19
CA MET A 137 -12.26 -14.96 -10.39
C MET A 137 -11.78 -14.82 -11.83
N GLN A 138 -11.26 -15.90 -12.42
CA GLN A 138 -10.90 -15.94 -13.84
C GLN A 138 -12.13 -15.66 -14.70
N ALA A 139 -13.25 -16.34 -14.45
CA ALA A 139 -14.50 -16.12 -15.18
C ALA A 139 -15.01 -14.67 -15.04
N LEU A 140 -14.85 -14.05 -13.88
CA LEU A 140 -15.18 -12.64 -13.67
C LEU A 140 -14.26 -11.71 -14.48
N ILE A 141 -12.94 -11.95 -14.46
CA ILE A 141 -11.96 -11.18 -15.22
C ILE A 141 -12.25 -11.27 -16.71
N ASP A 142 -12.47 -12.49 -17.22
CA ASP A 142 -12.77 -12.74 -18.64
C ASP A 142 -14.04 -12.00 -19.05
N LYS A 143 -15.09 -12.09 -18.23
CA LYS A 143 -16.34 -11.37 -18.47
C LYS A 143 -16.16 -9.85 -18.53
N ILE A 144 -15.39 -9.27 -17.60
CA ILE A 144 -15.15 -7.82 -17.54
C ILE A 144 -14.29 -7.36 -18.73
N ARG A 145 -13.31 -8.16 -19.13
CA ARG A 145 -12.38 -7.81 -20.24
C ARG A 145 -12.96 -8.09 -21.62
N ALA A 146 -13.92 -9.01 -21.76
CA ALA A 146 -14.47 -9.42 -23.06
C ALA A 146 -14.88 -8.25 -23.99
N PRO A 147 -15.54 -7.17 -23.50
CA PRO A 147 -15.90 -6.03 -24.38
C PRO A 147 -14.70 -5.21 -24.89
N TYR A 148 -13.54 -5.33 -24.23
CA TYR A 148 -12.33 -4.55 -24.51
C TYR A 148 -11.17 -5.41 -25.01
N GLN A 149 -11.42 -6.71 -25.26
CA GLN A 149 -10.37 -7.69 -25.52
C GLN A 149 -9.55 -7.33 -26.76
N LYS A 150 -10.20 -6.73 -27.77
CA LYS A 150 -9.53 -6.31 -29.01
C LYS A 150 -8.58 -5.16 -28.74
N GLU A 151 -9.04 -4.12 -28.04
CA GLU A 151 -8.26 -2.93 -27.71
C GLU A 151 -7.12 -3.26 -26.74
N LEU A 152 -7.36 -4.10 -25.74
CA LEU A 152 -6.35 -4.51 -24.76
C LEU A 152 -5.26 -5.41 -25.36
N ALA A 153 -5.54 -6.10 -26.47
CA ALA A 153 -4.62 -7.01 -27.15
C ALA A 153 -3.96 -6.39 -28.39
N GLU A 154 -4.26 -5.13 -28.71
CA GLU A 154 -3.64 -4.44 -29.84
C GLU A 154 -2.14 -4.23 -29.57
N GLU A 155 -1.29 -4.82 -30.41
CA GLU A 155 0.15 -4.60 -30.36
C GLU A 155 0.49 -3.24 -30.96
N LEU A 156 0.85 -2.27 -30.11
CA LEU A 156 1.17 -0.92 -30.54
C LEU A 156 2.64 -0.75 -30.96
N ALA A 157 3.55 -1.45 -30.29
CA ALA A 157 4.99 -1.38 -30.53
C ALA A 157 5.71 -2.57 -29.88
N VAL A 158 6.96 -2.78 -30.31
CA VAL A 158 7.92 -3.71 -29.68
C VAL A 158 9.02 -2.89 -29.01
N CYS A 159 9.46 -3.30 -27.83
CA CYS A 159 10.55 -2.66 -27.10
C CYS A 159 11.71 -3.64 -26.95
N ASP A 160 12.89 -3.24 -27.42
CA ASP A 160 14.11 -4.05 -27.31
C ASP A 160 14.70 -4.03 -25.89
N ASP A 161 14.43 -2.96 -25.14
CA ASP A 161 14.92 -2.72 -23.77
C ASP A 161 13.79 -2.76 -22.72
N GLU A 162 14.16 -3.01 -21.46
CA GLU A 162 13.21 -3.05 -20.34
C GLU A 162 12.62 -1.66 -20.04
N LEU A 163 11.28 -1.61 -19.97
CA LEU A 163 10.53 -0.43 -19.57
C LEU A 163 10.10 -0.53 -18.10
N TYR A 164 10.68 0.32 -17.25
CA TYR A 164 10.33 0.41 -15.83
C TYR A 164 9.94 1.83 -15.43
N ARG A 165 9.05 1.92 -14.43
CA ARG A 165 8.55 3.17 -13.84
C ARG A 165 9.23 3.52 -12.52
N ARG A 166 9.46 2.52 -11.66
CA ARG A 166 9.91 2.76 -10.28
C ARG A 166 11.41 3.06 -10.23
N GLY A 167 11.74 4.32 -9.98
CA GLY A 167 13.10 4.80 -9.70
C GLY A 167 13.05 6.14 -8.94
N ASN A 168 14.11 6.45 -8.18
CA ASN A 168 14.15 7.70 -7.40
C ASN A 168 14.44 8.95 -8.26
N PHE A 169 15.09 8.76 -9.41
CA PHE A 169 15.52 9.85 -10.28
C PHE A 169 14.99 9.72 -11.71
N ASN A 170 14.91 8.49 -12.25
CA ASN A 170 14.40 8.25 -13.60
C ASN A 170 13.84 6.82 -13.75
N GLY A 171 12.99 6.64 -14.77
CA GLY A 171 12.48 5.36 -15.26
C GLY A 171 12.46 5.35 -16.78
N THR A 172 12.83 4.23 -17.41
CA THR A 172 12.91 4.14 -18.89
C THR A 172 11.55 4.36 -19.56
N PHE A 173 10.46 3.97 -18.90
CA PHE A 173 9.10 4.25 -19.40
C PHE A 173 8.73 5.73 -19.30
N ASP A 174 9.13 6.40 -18.22
CA ASP A 174 8.90 7.85 -18.06
C ASP A 174 9.70 8.65 -19.08
N GLN A 175 10.94 8.24 -19.37
CA GLN A 175 11.75 8.84 -20.41
C GLN A 175 11.09 8.71 -21.79
N LEU A 176 10.53 7.54 -22.11
CA LEU A 176 9.79 7.33 -23.35
C LEU A 176 8.60 8.28 -23.47
N ILE A 177 7.79 8.43 -22.41
CA ILE A 177 6.66 9.37 -22.39
C ILE A 177 7.14 10.82 -22.59
N CYS A 178 8.15 11.25 -21.83
CA CYS A 178 8.66 12.61 -21.94
C CYS A 178 9.20 12.91 -23.33
N ASN A 179 9.93 11.97 -23.95
CA ASN A 179 10.41 12.11 -25.32
C ASN A 179 9.26 12.27 -26.31
N ALA A 180 8.23 11.42 -26.22
CA ALA A 180 7.06 11.49 -27.09
C ALA A 180 6.29 12.82 -26.93
N LEU A 181 6.17 13.33 -25.71
CA LEU A 181 5.54 14.64 -25.45
C LEU A 181 6.37 15.79 -26.03
N MET A 182 7.70 15.76 -25.87
CA MET A 182 8.58 16.80 -26.40
C MET A 182 8.56 16.81 -27.93
N GLU A 183 8.64 15.64 -28.57
CA GLU A 183 8.59 15.51 -30.03
C GLU A 183 7.20 15.88 -30.58
N GLY A 184 6.13 15.35 -30.00
CA GLY A 184 4.76 15.54 -30.50
C GLY A 184 4.20 16.95 -30.29
N LEU A 185 4.73 17.70 -29.32
CA LEU A 185 4.25 19.05 -28.97
C LEU A 185 5.28 20.15 -29.24
N ASP A 186 6.44 19.82 -29.83
CA ASP A 186 7.57 20.73 -30.02
C ASP A 186 7.95 21.46 -28.70
N ALA A 187 7.98 20.71 -27.60
CA ALA A 187 8.20 21.24 -26.27
C ALA A 187 9.67 21.04 -25.84
N PRO A 188 10.34 22.06 -25.26
CA PRO A 188 11.73 21.93 -24.83
C PRO A 188 11.90 21.10 -23.54
N ILE A 189 10.82 20.91 -22.77
CA ILE A 189 10.81 20.20 -21.48
C ILE A 189 9.44 19.51 -21.30
N ALA A 190 9.45 18.29 -20.78
CA ALA A 190 8.26 17.57 -20.34
C ALA A 190 8.42 17.06 -18.90
N PHE A 191 7.31 16.96 -18.16
CA PHE A 191 7.28 16.42 -16.80
C PHE A 191 6.37 15.20 -16.75
N SER A 192 6.89 14.07 -16.28
CA SER A 192 6.09 12.87 -15.96
C SER A 192 5.92 12.74 -14.44
N PRO A 193 4.71 12.46 -13.93
CA PRO A 193 4.52 12.17 -12.52
C PRO A 193 5.16 10.83 -12.14
N ALA A 194 5.97 10.84 -11.08
CA ALA A 194 6.71 9.68 -10.56
C ALA A 194 5.84 8.65 -9.81
N SER A 195 4.57 8.51 -10.16
CA SER A 195 3.63 7.56 -9.54
C SER A 195 3.94 6.12 -9.94
N VAL A 196 3.90 5.21 -8.96
CA VAL A 196 4.15 3.75 -9.07
C VAL A 196 3.18 2.96 -8.23
#